data_AF-A0A853FL70-F1
#
_entry.id   AF-A0A853FL70-F1
#
_cell.length_a   1.000
_cell.length_b   1.000
_cell.length_c   1.000
_cell.angle_alpha   90.00
_cell.angle_beta   90.00
_cell.angle_gamma   90.00
#
_symmetry.space_group_name_H-M   'P 1'
#
loop_
_entity.id
_entity.type
_entity.pdbx_description
1 polymer ?
#
loop_
_entity_poly.entity_id
_entity_poly.type
_entity_poly.pdbx_seq_one_letter_code
_entity_poly.pdbx_strand_id
1 'polypeptide(L)' 'MRLLQPVYCLFGKHHRSRGRAWNDGATFRSWCDGCGKPMIRNQSGWHIDSNPIPTGKQD' A
#
# COMPACT_ATOMS: atom_id res chain seq x y z
N MET A 1 -12.20 -5.30 7.71
CA MET A 1 -11.87 -5.81 6.36
C MET A 1 -12.97 -5.39 5.41
N ARG A 2 -12.71 -4.57 4.39
CA ARG A 2 -13.72 -4.29 3.35
C ARG A 2 -13.82 -5.54 2.48
N LEU A 3 -14.87 -6.34 2.65
CA LEU A 3 -15.09 -7.63 1.96
C LEU A 3 -14.95 -7.55 0.42
N LEU A 4 -15.21 -6.38 -0.18
CA LEU A 4 -15.13 -6.16 -1.63
C LEU A 4 -13.78 -5.61 -2.11
N GLN A 5 -12.84 -5.32 -1.20
CA GLN A 5 -11.58 -4.67 -1.56
C GLN A 5 -10.70 -5.48 -2.52
N PRO A 6 -10.67 -6.84 -2.48
CA PRO A 6 -9.97 -7.63 -3.49
C PRO A 6 -10.52 -7.40 -4.91
N VAL A 7 -11.84 -7.25 -5.07
CA VAL A 7 -12.47 -6.96 -6.37
C VAL A 7 -12.09 -5.58 -6.86
N TYR A 8 -12.15 -4.56 -6.00
CA TYR A 8 -11.72 -3.20 -6.37
C TYR A 8 -10.24 -3.12 -6.76
N CYS A 9 -9.38 -3.98 -6.18
CA CYS A 9 -7.98 -4.07 -6.56
C CYS A 9 -7.78 -4.53 -8.01
N LEU A 10 -8.68 -5.36 -8.57
CA LEU A 10 -8.62 -5.77 -9.98
C LEU A 10 -8.84 -4.58 -10.93
N PHE A 11 -9.62 -3.59 -10.50
CA PHE A 11 -9.87 -2.35 -11.22
C PHE A 11 -8.88 -1.23 -10.88
N GLY A 12 -7.75 -1.55 -10.24
CA GLY A 12 -6.73 -0.58 -9.84
C GLY A 12 -7.11 0.31 -8.65
N LYS A 13 -8.27 0.10 -8.02
CA LYS A 13 -8.70 0.83 -6.82
C LYS A 13 -8.13 0.16 -5.57
N HIS A 14 -6.90 0.55 -5.24
CA HIS A 14 -6.22 0.07 -4.05
C HIS A 14 -6.46 0.99 -2.85
N HIS A 15 -6.62 0.39 -1.67
CA HIS A 15 -6.82 1.13 -0.44
C HIS A 15 -5.79 0.70 0.59
N ARG A 16 -5.02 1.68 1.06
CA ARG A 16 -3.90 1.48 1.97
C ARG A 16 -4.35 1.01 3.36
N SER A 17 -3.45 0.31 4.02
CA SER A 17 -3.54 -0.04 5.42
C SER A 17 -3.12 1.14 6.29
N ARG A 18 -4.08 1.73 7.01
CA ARG A 18 -3.82 2.90 7.88
C ARG A 18 -2.96 2.54 9.08
N GLY A 19 -3.17 1.37 9.69
CA GLY A 19 -2.41 0.92 10.87
C GLY A 19 -1.01 0.37 10.53
N ARG A 20 -0.78 0.00 9.27
CA ARG A 20 0.51 -0.53 8.79
C ARG A 20 1.27 0.46 7.91
N ALA A 21 0.94 1.76 7.96
CA ALA A 21 1.72 2.77 7.27
C ALA A 21 2.95 3.17 8.12
N TRP A 22 4.09 3.39 7.47
CA TRP A 22 5.32 3.88 8.10
C TRP A 22 6.09 4.79 7.15
N ASN A 23 7.07 5.53 7.67
CA ASN A 23 8.00 6.33 6.88
C ASN A 23 9.37 5.65 6.95
N ASP A 24 9.97 5.37 5.80
CA ASP A 24 11.31 4.73 5.70
C ASP A 24 12.46 5.75 5.67
N GLY A 25 12.16 7.04 5.82
CA GLY A 25 13.10 8.16 5.73
C GLY A 25 13.10 8.86 4.37
N ALA A 26 12.64 8.19 3.31
CA ALA A 26 12.50 8.76 1.97
C ALA A 26 11.04 9.02 1.61
N THR A 27 10.13 8.13 2.02
CA THR A 27 8.73 8.16 1.64
C THR A 27 7.85 7.42 2.65
N PHE A 28 6.54 7.64 2.57
CA PHE A 28 5.59 6.82 3.31
C PHE A 28 5.28 5.54 2.54
N ARG A 29 5.43 4.40 3.23
CA ARG A 29 5.12 3.07 2.74
C ARG A 29 3.96 2.45 3.52
N SER A 30 3.26 1.51 2.89
CA SER A 30 2.12 0.77 3.44
C SER A 30 1.86 -0.48 2.58
N TRP A 31 0.75 -1.16 2.82
CA TRP A 31 0.23 -2.24 1.98
C TRP A 31 -1.25 -2.00 1.68
N CYS A 32 -1.74 -2.58 0.59
CA CYS A 32 -3.16 -2.61 0.31
C CYS A 32 -3.89 -3.59 1.26
N ASP A 33 -4.97 -3.17 1.94
CA ASP A 33 -5.74 -4.09 2.81
C ASP A 33 -6.53 -5.15 2.02
N GLY A 34 -6.63 -5.02 0.69
CA GLY A 34 -7.38 -5.95 -0.16
C GLY A 34 -6.49 -7.03 -0.77
N CYS A 35 -5.46 -6.62 -1.50
CA CYS A 35 -4.57 -7.52 -2.23
C CYS A 35 -3.19 -7.70 -1.58
N GLY A 36 -2.90 -7.04 -0.46
CA GLY A 36 -1.61 -7.15 0.23
C GLY A 36 -0.40 -6.56 -0.49
N LYS A 37 -0.57 -6.02 -1.71
CA LYS A 37 0.54 -5.43 -2.48
C LYS A 37 1.11 -4.19 -1.76
N PRO A 38 2.44 -4.00 -1.81
CA PRO A 38 3.09 -2.83 -1.24
C PRO A 38 2.60 -1.54 -1.91
N MET A 39 2.46 -0.50 -1.12
CA MET A 39 2.02 0.82 -1.55
C MET A 39 2.97 1.90 -1.05
N ILE A 40 3.16 2.92 -1.88
CA ILE A 40 4.01 4.07 -1.60
C ILE A 40 3.19 5.36 -1.75
N ARG A 41 3.55 6.40 -0.98
CA ARG A 41 2.94 7.72 -1.06
C ARG A 41 3.82 8.65 -1.89
N ASN A 42 3.25 9.25 -2.92
CA ASN A 42 3.84 10.38 -3.64
C ASN A 42 2.95 11.62 -3.51
N GLN A 43 3.25 12.67 -4.28
CA GLN A 43 2.47 13.92 -4.32
C GLN A 43 1.01 13.68 -4.75
N SER A 44 0.76 12.70 -5.62
CA SER A 44 -0.58 12.31 -6.07
C SER A 44 -1.33 11.43 -5.06
N GLY A 45 -0.69 11.04 -3.96
CA GLY A 45 -1.26 10.18 -2.93
C GLY A 45 -0.71 8.76 -2.95
N TRP A 46 -1.56 7.80 -2.56
CA TRP A 46 -1.16 6.41 -2.37
C TRP A 46 -1.40 5.59 -3.63
N HIS A 47 -0.39 4.85 -4.06
CA HIS A 47 -0.45 3.98 -5.23
C HIS A 47 0.39 2.71 -4.99
N ILE A 48 0.23 1.73 -5.87
CA ILE A 48 1.01 0.48 -5.82
C ILE A 48 2.48 0.81 -6.06
N ASP A 49 3.34 0.28 -5.20
CA ASP A 49 4.78 0.30 -5.45
C ASP A 49 5.09 -0.76 -6.52
N SER A 50 5.49 -0.29 -7.71
CA SER A 50 5.80 -1.18 -8.84
C SER A 50 7.21 -1.78 -8.74
N ASN A 51 8.06 -1.18 -7.91
CA ASN A 51 9.40 -1.68 -7.63
C ASN A 51 9.64 -1.64 -6.11
N PRO A 52 8.97 -2.54 -5.36
CA PRO A 52 9.09 -2.54 -3.92
C PRO A 52 10.51 -2.91 -3.53
N ILE A 53 11.25 -1.90 -3.08
CA ILE A 53 12.50 -2.14 -2.38
C ILE A 53 12.13 -2.85 -1.08
N PRO A 54 12.84 -3.94 -0.69
CA PRO A 54 12.67 -4.56 0.61
C PRO A 54 13.26 -3.67 1.71
N THR A 55 12.78 -2.43 1.81
CA THR A 55 12.97 -1.51 2.93
C THR A 55 11.88 -1.82 3.93
N GLY A 56 12.24 -2.51 5.01
CA GLY A 56 11.29 -3.17 5.90
C GLY A 56 10.24 -2.24 6.53
N LYS A 57 9.05 -2.82 6.73
CA LYS A 57 8.46 -2.99 8.06
C LYS A 57 7.99 -4.46 8.12
N GLN A 58 8.89 -5.36 8.49
CA GLN A 58 8.50 -6.70 8.93
C GLN A 58 8.08 -6.59 10.39
N ASP A 59 7.05 -7.36 10.76
CA ASP A 59 6.43 -7.36 12.09
C ASP A 59 7.46 -7.60 13.22
#